data_AF-A0A1C6UUD5-F1
#
_entry.id   AF-A0A1C6UUD5-F1
#
_cell.length_a   1.000
_cell.length_b   1.000
_cell.length_c   1.000
_cell.angle_alpha   90.00
_cell.angle_beta   90.00
_cell.angle_gamma   90.00
#
_symmetry.space_group_name_H-M   'P 1'
#
loop_
_entity.id
_entity.type
_entity.pdbx_description
1 polymer ?
#
loop_
_entity_poly.entity_id
_entity_poly.type
_entity_poly.pdbx_seq_one_letter_code
_entity_poly.pdbx_strand_id
1 'polypeptide(L)'
;MPPTLGPPTAVAQVHFAAVGLVRSGGVRQHGGMTTLTGQQIADEQLDGWTYLLGGLQTRIRTPDFAAGLALVNAIGAEAERRDHHPDLDLRYTHVDVRLWSHDAGGVTDRDVRLARAVSALAAQAGLSPARTGVSRLELALDSPDFAAVAPFWRAVLALEHRGDEVRDPAGALPTVWFQESGRDEPRQRWHPDVWVDPAEVQPRVEAALAAGGTLVSDAAAPCFWVLADSDGNRVCLCTWQGRA
;
A
#
# COMPACT_ATOMS: atom_id res chain seq x y z
N MET A 1 -46.92 -27.85 24.96
CA MET A 1 -45.72 -27.55 25.78
C MET A 1 -44.72 -26.83 24.89
N PRO A 2 -44.13 -25.70 25.32
CA PRO A 2 -42.97 -25.11 24.64
C PRO A 2 -41.68 -25.85 25.06
N PRO A 3 -40.64 -25.91 24.22
CA PRO A 3 -39.33 -26.42 24.62
C PRO A 3 -38.60 -25.41 25.51
N THR A 4 -37.93 -25.91 26.54
CA THR A 4 -37.08 -25.13 27.45
C THR A 4 -35.69 -24.88 26.85
N LEU A 5 -35.23 -23.63 26.85
CA LEU A 5 -33.86 -23.26 26.52
C LEU A 5 -32.89 -23.64 27.66
N GLY A 6 -31.76 -24.25 27.32
CA GLY A 6 -30.65 -24.52 28.25
C GLY A 6 -29.84 -23.28 28.60
N PRO A 7 -28.99 -23.32 29.64
CA PRO A 7 -28.19 -22.18 30.07
C PRO A 7 -27.06 -21.85 29.07
N PRO A 8 -26.62 -20.58 29.00
CA PRO A 8 -25.60 -20.15 28.05
C PRO A 8 -24.21 -20.68 28.42
N THR A 9 -23.51 -21.26 27.44
CA THR A 9 -22.11 -21.68 27.57
C THR A 9 -21.19 -20.47 27.74
N ALA A 10 -20.24 -20.55 28.67
CA ALA A 10 -19.33 -19.44 28.96
C ALA A 10 -18.42 -19.08 27.78
N VAL A 11 -18.33 -17.79 27.45
CA VAL A 11 -17.42 -17.27 26.42
C VAL A 11 -16.01 -17.24 26.99
N ALA A 12 -15.08 -17.95 26.34
CA ALA A 12 -13.67 -17.91 26.72
C ALA A 12 -13.06 -16.54 26.39
N GLN A 13 -12.52 -15.85 27.40
CA GLN A 13 -11.74 -14.62 27.20
C GLN A 13 -10.37 -14.96 26.62
N VAL A 14 -10.19 -14.74 25.31
CA VAL A 14 -8.88 -14.78 24.68
C VAL A 14 -8.10 -13.52 25.05
N HIS A 15 -7.06 -13.67 25.86
CA HIS A 15 -6.10 -12.60 26.14
C HIS A 15 -5.24 -12.35 24.89
N PHE A 16 -5.38 -11.18 24.28
CA PHE A 16 -4.43 -10.70 23.28
C PHE A 16 -3.13 -10.28 23.95
N ALA A 17 -2.13 -11.15 23.93
CA ALA A 17 -0.75 -10.76 24.18
C ALA A 17 -0.24 -10.01 22.94
N ALA A 18 -0.19 -8.68 23.00
CA ALA A 18 0.39 -7.87 21.94
C ALA A 18 1.90 -8.10 21.86
N VAL A 19 2.33 -9.08 21.05
CA VAL A 19 3.73 -9.21 20.62
C VAL A 19 4.01 -8.13 19.58
N GLY A 20 4.06 -6.90 20.07
CA GLY A 20 4.56 -5.76 19.32
C GLY A 20 6.06 -5.96 19.08
N LEU A 21 6.43 -6.61 17.98
CA LEU A 21 7.74 -6.40 17.39
C LEU A 21 7.77 -4.97 16.84
N VAL A 22 7.94 -4.02 17.75
CA VAL A 22 8.46 -2.69 17.43
C VAL A 22 9.72 -2.96 16.64
N ARG A 23 9.69 -2.73 15.32
CA ARG A 23 10.91 -2.58 14.54
C ARG A 23 11.61 -1.37 15.14
N SER A 24 12.55 -1.63 16.04
CA SER A 24 13.36 -0.61 16.69
C SER A 24 13.96 0.23 15.58
N GLY A 25 13.48 1.48 15.45
CA GLY A 25 14.01 2.46 14.51
C GLY A 25 15.38 2.94 14.97
N GLY A 26 16.29 2.01 15.24
CA GLY A 26 17.66 2.28 15.62
C GLY A 26 18.43 2.81 14.43
N VAL A 27 19.31 3.75 14.71
CA VAL A 27 20.31 4.25 13.77
C VAL A 27 21.07 3.07 13.16
N ARG A 28 21.02 2.92 11.84
CA ARG A 28 21.87 2.00 11.10
C ARG A 28 23.00 2.79 10.45
N GLN A 29 24.23 2.29 10.58
CA GLN A 29 25.37 2.78 9.82
C GLN A 29 25.73 1.80 8.72
N HIS A 30 25.82 2.31 7.50
CA HIS A 30 26.37 1.59 6.35
C HIS A 30 27.31 2.57 5.62
N GLY A 31 28.55 2.16 5.37
CA GLY A 31 29.55 3.01 4.68
C GLY A 31 29.88 4.35 5.37
N GLY A 32 29.64 4.48 6.69
CA GLY A 32 29.86 5.72 7.44
C GLY A 32 28.70 6.72 7.41
N MET A 33 27.63 6.46 6.65
CA MET A 33 26.41 7.28 6.66
C MET A 33 25.43 6.79 7.72
N THR A 34 24.76 7.74 8.37
CA THR A 34 23.91 7.51 9.56
C THR A 34 22.46 7.80 9.19
N THR A 35 21.59 6.79 9.26
CA THR A 35 20.14 6.98 9.04
C THR A 35 19.50 7.69 10.24
N LEU A 36 18.64 8.68 9.97
CA LEU A 36 17.88 9.38 11.00
C LEU A 36 16.69 8.54 11.49
N THR A 37 16.40 8.65 12.78
CA THR A 37 15.20 8.09 13.40
C THR A 37 13.99 9.01 13.17
N GLY A 38 12.77 8.47 13.33
CA GLY A 38 11.53 9.27 13.18
C GLY A 38 11.46 10.48 14.12
N GLN A 39 12.04 10.39 15.33
CA GLN A 39 12.11 11.51 16.26
C GLN A 39 13.07 12.59 15.75
N GLN A 40 14.28 12.23 15.34
CA GLN A 40 15.24 13.18 14.76
C GLN A 40 14.66 13.90 13.53
N ILE A 41 13.92 13.19 12.68
CA ILE A 41 13.24 13.78 11.51
C ILE A 41 12.13 14.76 11.92
N ALA A 42 11.43 14.51 13.04
CA ALA A 42 10.46 15.46 13.59
C ALA A 42 11.14 16.70 14.16
N ASP A 43 12.29 16.54 14.83
CA ASP A 43 13.08 17.61 15.43
C ASP A 43 13.68 18.57 14.37
N GLU A 44 13.86 18.12 13.12
CA GLU A 44 14.27 18.96 11.98
C GLU A 44 13.19 19.96 11.50
N GLN A 45 11.96 19.89 12.05
CA GLN A 45 10.85 20.83 11.83
C GLN A 45 10.56 21.13 10.34
N LEU A 46 10.53 20.08 9.51
CA LEU A 46 10.26 20.20 8.08
C LEU A 46 8.77 20.46 7.80
N ASP A 47 8.39 21.74 7.78
CA ASP A 47 7.03 22.17 7.47
C ASP A 47 6.58 21.74 6.07
N GLY A 48 5.35 21.22 6.00
CA GLY A 48 4.78 20.63 4.80
C GLY A 48 5.25 19.19 4.48
N TRP A 49 6.20 18.60 5.21
CA TRP A 49 6.71 17.24 4.97
C TRP A 49 6.20 16.21 5.98
N THR A 50 6.14 14.94 5.61
CA THR A 50 5.77 13.83 6.51
C THR A 50 6.71 12.63 6.33
N TYR A 51 6.94 11.86 7.40
CA TYR A 51 7.77 10.66 7.36
C TYR A 51 6.85 9.43 7.28
N LEU A 52 6.86 8.74 6.14
CA LEU A 52 5.98 7.61 5.84
C LEU A 52 6.78 6.48 5.18
N LEU A 53 6.64 5.27 5.71
CA LEU A 53 7.29 4.04 5.19
C LEU A 53 8.78 4.25 4.86
N GLY A 54 9.50 4.84 5.81
CA GLY A 54 10.94 5.09 5.70
C GLY A 54 11.33 6.37 4.94
N GLY A 55 10.47 6.94 4.09
CA GLY A 55 10.80 8.12 3.29
C GLY A 55 10.21 9.43 3.85
N LEU A 56 10.89 10.55 3.57
CA LEU A 56 10.32 11.89 3.70
C LEU A 56 9.44 12.17 2.47
N GLN A 57 8.23 12.67 2.66
CA GLN A 57 7.23 12.84 1.58
C GLN A 57 6.48 14.16 1.70
N THR A 58 6.09 14.76 0.56
CA THR A 58 5.18 15.92 0.51
C THR A 58 4.38 15.93 -0.80
N ARG A 59 3.24 16.62 -0.79
CA ARG A 59 2.44 16.95 -1.99
C ARG A 59 2.45 18.46 -2.19
N ILE A 60 2.86 18.93 -3.36
CA ILE A 60 2.83 20.34 -3.74
C ILE A 60 1.75 20.52 -4.79
N ARG A 61 0.63 21.18 -4.43
CA ARG A 61 -0.45 21.47 -5.38
C ARG A 61 -0.02 22.57 -6.36
N THR A 62 -0.37 22.40 -7.62
CA THR A 62 -0.04 23.33 -8.71
C THR A 62 -1.31 23.87 -9.36
N PRO A 63 -1.32 25.13 -9.85
CA PRO A 63 -2.51 25.71 -10.50
C PRO A 63 -2.85 24.99 -11.82
N ASP A 64 -1.83 24.46 -12.50
CA ASP A 64 -1.93 23.69 -13.72
C ASP A 64 -0.74 22.71 -13.84
N PHE A 65 -0.74 21.91 -14.91
CA PHE A 65 0.31 20.94 -15.22
C PHE A 65 1.66 21.59 -15.61
N ALA A 66 1.64 22.78 -16.26
CA ALA A 66 2.86 23.45 -16.70
C ALA A 66 3.66 24.01 -15.51
N ALA A 67 2.97 24.56 -14.52
CA ALA A 67 3.56 24.95 -13.23
C ALA A 67 4.15 23.74 -12.48
N GLY A 68 3.47 22.59 -12.52
CA GLY A 68 3.99 21.34 -11.95
C GLY A 68 5.24 20.84 -12.66
N LEU A 69 5.26 20.84 -14.00
CA LEU A 69 6.42 20.45 -14.80
C LEU A 69 7.60 21.41 -14.59
N ALA A 70 7.36 22.72 -14.48
CA ALA A 70 8.40 23.71 -14.19
C ALA A 70 9.03 23.47 -12.80
N LEU A 71 8.21 23.15 -11.79
CA LEU A 71 8.68 22.77 -10.46
C LEU A 71 9.50 21.47 -10.50
N VAL A 72 9.03 20.43 -11.20
CA VAL A 72 9.76 19.16 -11.39
C VAL A 72 11.14 19.41 -12.00
N ASN A 73 11.23 20.24 -13.05
CA ASN A 73 12.51 20.59 -13.67
C ASN A 73 13.46 21.32 -12.70
N ALA A 74 12.94 22.25 -11.89
CA ALA A 74 13.74 22.95 -10.89
C ALA A 74 14.24 22.02 -9.77
N ILE A 75 13.39 21.10 -9.31
CA ILE A 75 13.78 20.07 -8.33
C ILE A 75 14.84 19.13 -8.91
N GLY A 76 14.66 18.68 -10.17
CA GLY A 76 15.63 17.82 -10.86
C GLY A 76 17.01 18.47 -10.99
N ALA A 77 17.07 19.75 -11.38
CA ALA A 77 18.34 20.49 -11.46
C ALA A 77 19.05 20.62 -10.09
N GLU A 78 18.28 20.81 -9.01
CA GLU A 78 18.83 20.88 -7.65
C GLU A 78 19.24 19.50 -7.10
N ALA A 79 18.59 18.43 -7.53
CA ALA A 79 18.96 17.05 -7.23
C ALA A 79 20.29 16.66 -7.89
N GLU A 80 20.46 16.94 -9.20
CA GLU A 80 21.72 16.76 -9.93
C GLU A 80 22.88 17.52 -9.27
N ARG A 81 22.65 18.79 -8.87
CA ARG A 81 23.66 19.61 -8.18
C ARG A 81 24.08 19.04 -6.81
N ARG A 82 23.32 18.10 -6.25
CA ARG A 82 23.54 17.50 -4.93
C ARG A 82 23.97 16.04 -4.98
N ASP A 83 23.96 15.42 -6.17
CA ASP A 83 24.12 13.97 -6.35
C ASP A 83 23.19 13.17 -5.40
N HIS A 84 21.91 13.59 -5.35
CA HIS A 84 20.90 12.98 -4.50
C HIS A 84 19.50 13.19 -5.08
N HIS A 85 18.85 12.11 -5.51
CA HIS A 85 17.67 12.17 -6.38
C HIS A 85 16.35 11.85 -5.64
N PRO A 86 15.28 12.63 -5.87
CA PRO A 86 13.94 12.32 -5.37
C PRO A 86 13.18 11.34 -6.28
N ASP A 87 12.25 10.58 -5.69
CA ASP A 87 11.09 10.04 -6.39
C ASP A 87 10.13 11.21 -6.68
N LEU A 88 9.71 11.41 -7.94
CA LEU A 88 8.77 12.46 -8.35
C LEU A 88 7.60 11.87 -9.14
N ASP A 89 6.38 12.23 -8.74
CA ASP A 89 5.15 11.89 -9.48
C ASP A 89 4.40 13.18 -9.85
N LEU A 90 4.35 13.47 -11.15
CA LEU A 90 3.70 14.66 -11.72
C LEU A 90 2.28 14.32 -12.17
N ARG A 91 1.30 14.88 -11.47
CA ARG A 91 -0.12 14.80 -11.81
C ARG A 91 -0.64 16.17 -12.26
N TYR A 92 -1.81 16.19 -12.90
CA TYR A 92 -2.42 17.41 -13.42
C TYR A 92 -2.57 18.55 -12.39
N THR A 93 -2.78 18.20 -11.11
CA THR A 93 -3.06 19.15 -10.02
C THR A 93 -1.96 19.27 -8.96
N HIS A 94 -0.90 18.47 -9.04
CA HIS A 94 0.14 18.41 -8.01
C HIS A 94 1.40 17.65 -8.45
N VAL A 95 2.49 17.91 -7.74
CA VAL A 95 3.69 17.08 -7.71
C VAL A 95 3.76 16.39 -6.35
N ASP A 96 3.85 15.06 -6.34
CA ASP A 96 4.26 14.30 -5.17
C ASP A 96 5.79 14.12 -5.19
N VAL A 97 6.42 14.35 -4.04
CA VAL A 97 7.86 14.23 -3.86
C VAL A 97 8.13 13.25 -2.72
N ARG A 98 9.01 12.27 -2.94
CA ARG A 98 9.54 11.38 -1.90
C ARG A 98 11.07 11.38 -1.92
N LEU A 99 11.64 11.38 -0.73
CA LEU A 99 13.07 11.47 -0.44
C LEU A 99 13.51 10.29 0.41
N TRP A 100 14.53 9.59 -0.06
CA TRP A 100 15.09 8.39 0.55
C TRP A 100 16.54 8.19 0.07
N SER A 101 17.47 7.93 0.99
CA SER A 101 18.84 7.54 0.64
C SER A 101 18.89 6.04 0.34
N HIS A 102 18.79 5.66 -0.94
CA HIS A 102 18.78 4.27 -1.40
C HIS A 102 20.02 3.46 -0.96
N ASP A 103 21.19 4.09 -1.03
CA ASP A 103 22.49 3.57 -0.59
C ASP A 103 22.60 3.34 0.93
N ALA A 104 21.88 4.14 1.74
CA ALA A 104 21.86 4.03 3.20
C ALA A 104 20.67 3.21 3.74
N GLY A 105 19.66 2.92 2.91
CA GLY A 105 18.44 2.21 3.33
C GLY A 105 17.64 2.95 4.41
N GLY A 106 17.56 4.28 4.29
CA GLY A 106 16.93 5.17 5.27
C GLY A 106 16.86 6.63 4.80
N VAL A 107 16.20 7.49 5.57
CA VAL A 107 16.37 8.95 5.47
C VAL A 107 17.69 9.35 6.14
N THR A 108 18.44 10.25 5.50
CA THR A 108 19.68 10.86 6.02
C THR A 108 19.61 12.38 5.97
N ASP A 109 20.65 13.07 6.44
CA ASP A 109 20.72 14.54 6.30
C ASP A 109 20.74 15.01 4.82
N ARG A 110 21.11 14.17 3.84
CA ARG A 110 20.93 14.52 2.41
C ARG A 110 19.46 14.77 2.08
N ASP A 111 18.57 13.90 2.56
CA ASP A 111 17.13 13.99 2.37
C ASP A 111 16.56 15.23 3.07
N VAL A 112 16.97 15.51 4.31
CA VAL A 112 16.57 16.72 5.05
C VAL A 112 17.01 18.00 4.32
N ARG A 113 18.27 18.05 3.85
CA ARG A 113 18.79 19.21 3.10
C ARG A 113 18.12 19.37 1.74
N LEU A 114 17.71 18.29 1.07
CA LEU A 114 16.96 18.37 -0.20
C LEU A 114 15.49 18.76 0.04
N ALA A 115 14.85 18.25 1.10
CA ALA A 115 13.49 18.66 1.50
C ALA A 115 13.40 20.18 1.70
N ARG A 116 14.36 20.77 2.42
CA ARG A 116 14.48 22.23 2.60
C ARG A 116 14.65 22.99 1.27
N ALA A 117 15.41 22.44 0.33
CA ALA A 117 15.62 23.03 -0.99
C ALA A 117 14.36 22.97 -1.86
N VAL A 118 13.67 21.83 -1.88
CA VAL A 118 12.37 21.66 -2.55
C VAL A 118 11.32 22.62 -1.98
N SER A 119 11.26 22.79 -0.65
CA SER A 119 10.39 23.80 -0.02
C SER A 119 10.71 25.22 -0.48
N ALA A 120 12.00 25.57 -0.62
CA ALA A 120 12.41 26.90 -1.11
C ALA A 120 12.07 27.12 -2.59
N LEU A 121 12.26 26.11 -3.45
CA LEU A 121 11.87 26.15 -4.86
C LEU A 121 10.36 26.29 -5.04
N ALA A 122 9.57 25.55 -4.25
CA ALA A 122 8.12 25.69 -4.23
C ALA A 122 7.71 27.12 -3.83
N ALA A 123 8.28 27.66 -2.75
CA ALA A 123 7.98 29.01 -2.28
C ALA A 123 8.35 30.10 -3.30
N GLN A 124 9.46 29.95 -4.03
CA GLN A 124 9.86 30.84 -5.13
C GLN A 124 8.85 30.83 -6.29
N ALA A 125 8.20 29.69 -6.54
CA ALA A 125 7.12 29.55 -7.51
C ALA A 125 5.73 29.96 -6.98
N GLY A 126 5.63 30.46 -5.73
CA GLY A 126 4.35 30.77 -5.08
C GLY A 126 3.54 29.54 -4.66
N LEU A 127 4.19 28.38 -4.53
CA LEU A 127 3.59 27.09 -4.17
C LEU A 127 4.04 26.68 -2.76
N SER A 128 3.27 25.79 -2.12
CA SER A 128 3.55 25.31 -0.76
C SER A 128 3.56 23.79 -0.67
N PRO A 129 4.57 23.17 -0.04
CA PRO A 129 4.53 21.77 0.36
C PRO A 129 3.43 21.52 1.40
N ALA A 130 2.73 20.39 1.29
CA ALA A 130 1.66 20.02 2.19
C ALA A 130 1.78 18.56 2.66
N ARG A 131 1.55 18.36 3.97
CA ARG A 131 1.43 17.03 4.59
C ARG A 131 0.07 16.39 4.26
N THR A 132 -0.93 17.18 3.85
CA THR A 132 -2.31 16.76 3.64
C THR A 132 -2.52 16.12 2.27
N GLY A 133 -3.16 14.95 2.25
CA GLY A 133 -3.37 14.17 1.03
C GLY A 133 -2.18 13.31 0.59
N VAL A 134 -1.12 13.24 1.42
CA VAL A 134 -0.03 12.26 1.26
C VAL A 134 -0.34 11.06 2.15
N SER A 135 -0.52 9.90 1.54
CA SER A 135 -0.70 8.63 2.22
C SER A 135 0.16 7.56 1.55
N ARG A 136 0.48 6.51 2.29
CA ARG A 136 0.99 5.26 1.74
C ARG A 136 0.24 4.10 2.36
N LEU A 137 0.00 3.10 1.53
CA LEU A 137 -0.60 1.85 1.93
C LEU A 137 0.51 0.85 2.20
N GLU A 138 0.52 0.28 3.39
CA GLU A 138 1.23 -0.97 3.64
C GLU A 138 0.17 -1.95 4.07
N LEU A 139 0.01 -2.96 3.23
CA LEU A 139 -1.01 -3.97 3.32
C LEU A 139 -0.64 -4.99 4.49
N ALA A 140 -1.22 -6.19 4.64
CA ALA A 140 -0.74 -7.23 5.58
C ALA A 140 -1.03 -8.69 5.12
N LEU A 141 -0.32 -9.70 5.65
CA LEU A 141 -0.73 -11.11 5.54
C LEU A 141 -0.16 -11.92 6.72
N ASP A 142 -1.04 -12.44 7.57
CA ASP A 142 -0.66 -13.34 8.66
C ASP A 142 -0.55 -14.79 8.14
N SER A 143 0.61 -15.40 8.31
CA SER A 143 0.85 -16.82 8.00
C SER A 143 1.63 -17.49 9.14
N PRO A 144 1.18 -18.66 9.65
CA PRO A 144 1.89 -19.39 10.69
C PRO A 144 3.21 -20.02 10.22
N ASP A 145 3.36 -20.21 8.89
CA ASP A 145 4.63 -20.54 8.24
C ASP A 145 4.75 -19.71 6.94
N PHE A 146 5.22 -18.47 7.09
CA PHE A 146 5.40 -17.59 5.94
C PHE A 146 6.48 -18.11 4.96
N ALA A 147 7.42 -18.94 5.41
CA ALA A 147 8.52 -19.43 4.58
C ALA A 147 8.03 -20.44 3.53
N ALA A 148 7.02 -21.24 3.87
CA ALA A 148 6.37 -22.16 2.92
C ALA A 148 5.58 -21.44 1.82
N VAL A 149 4.89 -20.33 2.13
CA VAL A 149 4.01 -19.62 1.18
C VAL A 149 4.68 -18.44 0.47
N ALA A 150 5.77 -17.88 0.99
CA ALA A 150 6.48 -16.76 0.37
C ALA A 150 6.94 -17.02 -1.08
N PRO A 151 7.38 -18.23 -1.50
CA PRO A 151 7.70 -18.52 -2.90
C PRO A 151 6.50 -18.36 -3.84
N PHE A 152 5.31 -18.77 -3.42
CA PHE A 152 4.06 -18.60 -4.18
C PHE A 152 3.71 -17.11 -4.32
N TRP A 153 3.67 -16.36 -3.22
CA TRP A 153 3.34 -14.93 -3.25
C TRP A 153 4.37 -14.12 -4.03
N ARG A 154 5.66 -14.45 -3.94
CA ARG A 154 6.73 -13.87 -4.76
C ARG A 154 6.54 -14.15 -6.25
N ALA A 155 6.07 -15.35 -6.61
CA ALA A 155 5.82 -15.74 -8.00
C ALA A 155 4.53 -15.10 -8.57
N VAL A 156 3.45 -15.04 -7.78
CA VAL A 156 2.14 -14.53 -8.22
C VAL A 156 2.07 -13.01 -8.26
N LEU A 157 2.66 -12.33 -7.26
CA LEU A 157 2.68 -10.86 -7.23
C LEU A 157 3.81 -10.28 -8.08
N ALA A 158 4.91 -11.03 -8.29
CA ALA A 158 6.20 -10.50 -8.76
C ALA A 158 6.74 -9.33 -7.90
N LEU A 159 6.38 -9.30 -6.60
CA LEU A 159 6.68 -8.24 -5.64
C LEU A 159 7.50 -8.73 -4.42
N GLU A 160 8.08 -7.76 -3.70
CA GLU A 160 8.38 -7.86 -2.27
C GLU A 160 7.27 -7.12 -1.47
N HIS A 161 6.95 -7.59 -0.25
CA HIS A 161 5.57 -7.89 0.18
C HIS A 161 4.73 -6.80 0.91
N ARG A 162 3.37 -6.87 0.76
CA ARG A 162 2.25 -6.81 1.79
C ARG A 162 0.81 -7.14 1.19
N GLY A 163 -0.28 -7.42 1.96
CA GLY A 163 -1.66 -7.78 1.42
C GLY A 163 -3.08 -7.53 2.11
N ASP A 164 -3.50 -6.39 2.76
CA ASP A 164 -4.81 -6.19 3.51
C ASP A 164 -5.87 -5.09 3.14
N GLU A 165 -5.75 -3.73 3.25
CA GLU A 165 -6.90 -2.75 3.44
C GLU A 165 -6.59 -1.24 3.45
N VAL A 166 -6.27 -0.65 2.27
CA VAL A 166 -6.36 0.77 1.87
C VAL A 166 -6.39 0.82 0.30
N ARG A 167 -6.63 1.99 -0.32
CA ARG A 167 -6.30 2.29 -1.74
C ARG A 167 -5.22 3.37 -1.82
N ASP A 168 -4.23 3.23 -2.68
CA ASP A 168 -3.23 4.29 -2.87
C ASP A 168 -3.75 5.44 -3.79
N PRO A 169 -3.81 6.69 -3.29
CA PRO A 169 -4.18 7.86 -4.10
C PRO A 169 -3.15 8.23 -5.18
N ALA A 170 -1.90 7.74 -5.09
CA ALA A 170 -0.91 7.84 -6.16
C ALA A 170 -1.02 6.69 -7.19
N GLY A 171 -1.88 5.70 -6.96
CA GLY A 171 -2.15 4.61 -7.91
C GLY A 171 -1.02 3.59 -8.06
N ALA A 172 -0.03 3.57 -7.16
CA ALA A 172 1.05 2.60 -7.13
C ALA A 172 0.69 1.30 -6.37
N LEU A 173 -0.44 1.25 -5.64
CA LEU A 173 -0.85 0.10 -4.83
C LEU A 173 -2.36 -0.24 -4.98
N PRO A 174 -2.77 -1.51 -4.77
CA PRO A 174 -4.15 -1.98 -4.96
C PRO A 174 -5.18 -1.38 -3.99
N THR A 175 -6.46 -1.63 -4.27
CA THR A 175 -7.61 -1.47 -3.35
C THR A 175 -8.04 -2.86 -2.88
N VAL A 176 -8.48 -3.06 -1.62
CA VAL A 176 -8.76 -4.40 -1.05
C VAL A 176 -10.05 -4.38 -0.17
N TRP A 177 -11.21 -4.20 -0.77
CA TRP A 177 -12.40 -3.68 -0.07
C TRP A 177 -13.10 -4.62 0.95
N PHE A 178 -13.73 -4.00 1.96
CA PHE A 178 -14.44 -4.71 3.04
C PHE A 178 -15.82 -5.21 2.63
N GLN A 179 -15.99 -6.53 2.52
CA GLN A 179 -17.28 -7.17 2.26
C GLN A 179 -18.00 -7.61 3.55
N GLU A 180 -19.24 -7.17 3.75
CA GLU A 180 -20.07 -7.62 4.87
C GLU A 180 -20.31 -9.14 4.81
N SER A 181 -20.11 -9.82 5.94
CA SER A 181 -20.21 -11.28 6.01
C SER A 181 -20.37 -11.80 7.45
N GLY A 182 -20.94 -13.01 7.61
CA GLY A 182 -21.27 -13.63 8.90
C GLY A 182 -20.07 -13.98 9.79
N ARG A 183 -20.32 -14.31 11.07
CA ARG A 183 -19.25 -14.48 12.07
C ARG A 183 -18.62 -15.88 12.15
N ASP A 184 -19.25 -16.89 11.55
CA ASP A 184 -18.87 -18.29 11.73
C ASP A 184 -17.52 -18.66 11.08
N GLU A 185 -16.81 -19.60 11.70
CA GLU A 185 -15.48 -20.09 11.33
C GLU A 185 -15.42 -21.64 11.27
N PRO A 186 -14.47 -22.22 10.52
CA PRO A 186 -13.42 -21.57 9.73
C PRO A 186 -13.89 -21.21 8.32
N ARG A 187 -13.59 -19.98 7.89
CA ARG A 187 -13.64 -19.56 6.48
C ARG A 187 -12.62 -18.47 6.22
N GLN A 188 -12.17 -18.37 4.97
CA GLN A 188 -11.35 -17.27 4.50
C GLN A 188 -12.09 -15.92 4.66
N ARG A 189 -11.36 -14.90 5.13
CA ARG A 189 -11.87 -13.55 5.40
C ARG A 189 -11.42 -12.49 4.38
N TRP A 190 -10.31 -12.74 3.67
CA TRP A 190 -9.75 -11.90 2.60
C TRP A 190 -9.87 -12.60 1.26
N HIS A 191 -10.40 -11.96 0.23
CA HIS A 191 -10.38 -12.47 -1.14
C HIS A 191 -9.87 -11.38 -2.10
N PRO A 192 -9.00 -11.70 -3.07
CA PRO A 192 -8.59 -10.74 -4.07
C PRO A 192 -9.68 -10.51 -5.12
N ASP A 193 -9.82 -9.27 -5.55
CA ASP A 193 -10.82 -8.83 -6.53
C ASP A 193 -10.09 -8.46 -7.84
N VAL A 194 -10.04 -9.38 -8.81
CA VAL A 194 -9.28 -9.21 -10.05
C VAL A 194 -10.22 -8.70 -11.14
N TRP A 195 -10.13 -7.40 -11.41
CA TRP A 195 -10.97 -6.74 -12.43
C TRP A 195 -10.41 -6.93 -13.83
N VAL A 196 -11.25 -7.42 -14.75
CA VAL A 196 -10.89 -7.79 -16.14
C VAL A 196 -11.91 -7.27 -17.15
N ASP A 197 -11.54 -7.26 -18.43
CA ASP A 197 -12.50 -7.06 -19.51
C ASP A 197 -13.47 -8.26 -19.60
N PRO A 198 -14.77 -8.06 -19.94
CA PRO A 198 -15.72 -9.16 -20.07
C PRO A 198 -15.29 -10.28 -21.02
N ALA A 199 -14.54 -10.00 -22.09
CA ALA A 199 -14.05 -11.04 -23.01
C ALA A 199 -13.00 -11.96 -22.37
N GLU A 200 -12.29 -11.48 -21.33
CA GLU A 200 -11.22 -12.20 -20.63
C GLU A 200 -11.73 -13.14 -19.53
N VAL A 201 -13.01 -13.05 -19.13
CA VAL A 201 -13.56 -13.83 -18.01
C VAL A 201 -13.54 -15.33 -18.33
N GLN A 202 -14.21 -15.75 -19.40
CA GLN A 202 -14.41 -17.16 -19.70
C GLN A 202 -13.09 -17.92 -19.93
N PRO A 203 -12.11 -17.39 -20.72
CA PRO A 203 -10.80 -18.03 -20.86
C PRO A 203 -10.05 -18.20 -19.54
N ARG A 204 -10.17 -17.24 -18.61
CA ARG A 204 -9.50 -17.30 -17.30
C ARG A 204 -10.17 -18.25 -16.32
N VAL A 205 -11.50 -18.35 -16.35
CA VAL A 205 -12.26 -19.37 -15.60
C VAL A 205 -11.87 -20.77 -16.07
N GLU A 206 -11.85 -21.02 -17.39
CA GLU A 206 -11.47 -22.32 -17.96
C GLU A 206 -10.04 -22.71 -17.61
N ALA A 207 -9.09 -21.76 -17.71
CA ALA A 207 -7.70 -22.00 -17.31
C ALA A 207 -7.55 -22.32 -15.81
N ALA A 208 -8.30 -21.64 -14.93
CA ALA A 208 -8.29 -21.90 -13.49
C ALA A 208 -8.85 -23.30 -13.15
N LEU A 209 -9.93 -23.73 -13.81
CA LEU A 209 -10.49 -25.07 -13.66
C LEU A 209 -9.51 -26.15 -14.17
N ALA A 210 -8.87 -25.93 -15.32
CA ALA A 210 -7.88 -26.85 -15.88
C ALA A 210 -6.64 -27.01 -14.97
N ALA A 211 -6.32 -26.00 -14.17
CA ALA A 211 -5.24 -26.04 -13.17
C ALA A 211 -5.64 -26.76 -11.85
N GLY A 212 -6.84 -27.34 -11.76
CA GLY A 212 -7.35 -28.01 -10.55
C GLY A 212 -8.12 -27.09 -9.59
N GLY A 213 -8.38 -25.84 -9.99
CA GLY A 213 -9.27 -24.94 -9.26
C GLY A 213 -10.76 -25.30 -9.43
N THR A 214 -11.62 -24.65 -8.64
CA THR A 214 -13.08 -24.86 -8.64
C THR A 214 -13.82 -23.55 -8.85
N LEU A 215 -14.87 -23.54 -9.67
CA LEU A 215 -15.84 -22.44 -9.72
C LEU A 215 -16.80 -22.57 -8.54
N VAL A 216 -16.65 -21.69 -7.55
CA VAL A 216 -17.39 -21.71 -6.28
C VAL A 216 -18.75 -21.04 -6.41
N SER A 217 -18.86 -19.99 -7.23
CA SER A 217 -20.14 -19.33 -7.53
C SER A 217 -20.03 -18.44 -8.76
N ASP A 218 -21.03 -18.49 -9.63
CA ASP A 218 -21.29 -17.56 -10.73
C ASP A 218 -22.61 -16.79 -10.56
N ALA A 219 -23.27 -16.93 -9.41
CA ALA A 219 -24.62 -16.41 -9.17
C ALA A 219 -24.73 -14.86 -9.20
N ALA A 220 -23.60 -14.14 -9.23
CA ALA A 220 -23.52 -12.70 -9.38
C ALA A 220 -23.01 -12.26 -10.77
N ALA A 221 -22.92 -13.16 -11.75
CA ALA A 221 -22.58 -12.83 -13.12
C ALA A 221 -23.63 -11.89 -13.76
N PRO A 222 -23.23 -10.94 -14.63
CA PRO A 222 -21.87 -10.74 -15.15
C PRO A 222 -20.97 -9.86 -14.26
N CYS A 223 -21.43 -9.46 -13.08
CA CYS A 223 -20.69 -8.56 -12.19
C CYS A 223 -19.39 -9.22 -11.70
N PHE A 224 -19.46 -10.46 -11.21
CA PHE A 224 -18.29 -11.24 -10.82
C PHE A 224 -18.57 -12.75 -10.71
N TRP A 225 -17.48 -13.53 -10.70
CA TRP A 225 -17.42 -14.96 -10.48
C TRP A 225 -16.43 -15.25 -9.35
N VAL A 226 -16.73 -16.22 -8.49
CA VAL A 226 -15.88 -16.67 -7.38
C VAL A 226 -15.24 -18.00 -7.75
N LEU A 227 -13.91 -18.02 -7.86
CA LEU A 227 -13.09 -19.22 -8.04
C LEU A 227 -12.45 -19.60 -6.70
N ALA A 228 -11.95 -20.84 -6.58
CA ALA A 228 -11.04 -21.26 -5.51
C ALA A 228 -9.92 -22.17 -6.03
N ASP A 229 -8.79 -22.19 -5.32
CA ASP A 229 -7.73 -23.20 -5.48
C ASP A 229 -8.09 -24.54 -4.80
N SER A 230 -7.15 -25.50 -4.82
CA SER A 230 -7.30 -26.83 -4.22
C SER A 230 -7.50 -26.83 -2.71
N ASP A 231 -7.04 -25.76 -2.04
CA ASP A 231 -7.00 -25.64 -0.58
C ASP A 231 -8.19 -24.82 -0.06
N GLY A 232 -9.00 -24.29 -0.98
CA GLY A 232 -10.24 -23.55 -0.71
C GLY A 232 -10.08 -22.03 -0.67
N ASN A 233 -8.91 -21.49 -1.04
CA ASN A 233 -8.69 -20.04 -1.10
C ASN A 233 -9.37 -19.46 -2.35
N ARG A 234 -10.25 -18.50 -2.10
CA ARG A 234 -11.16 -17.85 -3.05
C ARG A 234 -10.59 -16.55 -3.59
N VAL A 235 -10.93 -16.29 -4.84
CA VAL A 235 -10.64 -15.07 -5.60
C VAL A 235 -11.86 -14.72 -6.45
N CYS A 236 -12.18 -13.44 -6.58
CA CYS A 236 -13.21 -12.98 -7.49
C CYS A 236 -12.60 -12.51 -8.80
N LEU A 237 -13.14 -12.97 -9.93
CA LEU A 237 -12.95 -12.31 -11.23
C LEU A 237 -14.11 -11.34 -11.42
N CYS A 238 -13.82 -10.05 -11.54
CA CYS A 238 -14.81 -8.98 -11.56
C CYS A 238 -14.84 -8.28 -12.92
N THR A 239 -16.04 -7.85 -13.36
CA THR A 239 -16.18 -6.93 -14.51
C THR A 239 -17.05 -5.72 -14.14
N TRP A 240 -17.07 -4.73 -15.02
CA TRP A 240 -17.95 -3.57 -14.95
C TRP A 240 -19.42 -3.88 -15.31
N GLN A 241 -19.73 -5.03 -15.90
CA GLN A 241 -21.07 -5.34 -16.40
C GLN A 241 -22.05 -5.70 -15.27
N GLY A 242 -23.35 -5.46 -15.49
CA GLY A 242 -24.43 -5.86 -14.58
C GLY A 242 -24.52 -5.07 -13.26
N ARG A 243 -23.58 -4.16 -13.01
CA ARG A 243 -23.55 -3.25 -11.86
C ARG A 243 -24.31 -1.96 -12.22
N ALA A 244 -25.07 -1.42 -11.27
CA ALA A 244 -25.86 -0.19 -11.43
C ALA A 244 -25.03 1.07 -11.19
#